data_AF-A0A7Z0N316-F1
#
_entry.id   AF-A0A7Z0N316-F1
#
_cell.length_a   1.000
_cell.length_b   1.000
_cell.length_c   1.000
_cell.angle_alpha   90.00
_cell.angle_beta   90.00
_cell.angle_gamma   90.00
#
_symmetry.space_group_name_H-M   'P 1'
#
loop_
_entity.id
_entity.type
_entity.pdbx_description
1 polymer ?
#
loop_
_entity_poly.entity_id
_entity_poly.type
_entity_poly.pdbx_seq_one_letter_code
_entity_poly.pdbx_strand_id
1 'polypeptide(L)'
;MKPIPQNFPRRVMASGLSGAVPKFSARRTEDGKYTSFVSDDEYLQAYQNAEDLAQQLKGYALRKERENPTWTREFNMERIKAGLADKFRSGEWDVVPAEQEWVMRRIAELLLL
;
A
#
# COMPACT_ATOMS: atom_id res chain seq x y z
N MET A 1 4.61 6.61 17.92
CA MET A 1 4.55 6.02 16.56
C MET A 1 3.47 4.95 16.57
N LYS A 2 2.50 4.99 15.63
CA LYS A 2 1.47 3.93 15.59
C LYS A 2 2.12 2.64 15.06
N PRO A 3 1.84 1.47 15.67
CA PRO A 3 2.38 0.21 15.17
C PRO A 3 1.85 -0.07 13.77
N ILE A 4 2.68 -0.72 12.93
CA ILE A 4 2.25 -1.19 11.61
C ILE A 4 1.13 -2.22 11.82
N PRO A 5 -0.04 -2.06 11.20
CA PRO A 5 -1.13 -3.03 11.32
C PRO A 5 -0.71 -4.42 10.83
N GLN A 6 -1.16 -5.48 11.51
CA GLN A 6 -0.81 -6.86 11.17
C GLN A 6 -1.28 -7.28 9.77
N ASN A 7 -2.28 -6.60 9.22
CA ASN A 7 -2.84 -6.86 7.89
C ASN A 7 -2.16 -6.06 6.77
N PHE A 8 -1.19 -5.19 7.07
CA PHE A 8 -0.38 -4.52 6.06
C PHE A 8 0.59 -5.56 5.46
N PRO A 9 0.69 -5.68 4.13
CA PRO A 9 1.49 -6.73 3.51
C PRO A 9 2.97 -6.40 3.56
N ARG A 10 3.80 -7.38 3.94
CA ARG A 10 5.26 -7.24 3.88
C ARG A 10 5.78 -7.75 2.54
N ARG A 11 6.48 -6.89 1.79
CA ARG A 11 7.08 -7.24 0.50
C ARG A 11 8.13 -8.34 0.65
N VAL A 12 8.19 -9.21 -0.35
CA VAL A 12 9.26 -10.21 -0.51
C VAL A 12 10.30 -9.63 -1.47
N MET A 13 11.58 -9.77 -1.14
CA MET A 13 12.70 -9.48 -2.04
C MET A 13 12.68 -10.49 -3.20
N ALA A 14 11.92 -10.17 -4.24
CA ALA A 14 11.86 -10.99 -5.44
C ALA A 14 13.11 -10.73 -6.29
N SER A 15 14.09 -11.63 -6.22
CA SER A 15 15.17 -11.66 -7.20
C SER A 15 15.60 -13.10 -7.46
N GLY A 16 15.46 -13.54 -8.71
CA GLY A 16 16.11 -14.74 -9.22
C GLY A 16 17.50 -14.38 -9.71
N LEU A 17 18.52 -15.03 -9.17
CA LEU A 17 19.90 -14.85 -9.65
C LEU A 17 20.19 -15.85 -10.78
N SER A 18 20.82 -15.38 -11.86
CA SER A 18 21.19 -16.25 -12.97
C SER A 18 22.28 -17.26 -12.56
N GLY A 19 22.20 -18.47 -13.10
CA GLY A 19 23.15 -19.56 -12.83
C GLY A 19 22.61 -20.92 -13.29
N ALA A 20 23.43 -21.96 -13.18
CA ALA A 20 23.05 -23.33 -13.55
C ALA A 20 21.92 -23.94 -12.69
N VAL A 21 21.62 -23.33 -11.53
CA VAL A 21 20.54 -23.72 -10.61
C VAL A 21 19.82 -22.46 -10.14
N PRO A 22 18.48 -22.46 -10.02
CA PRO A 22 17.72 -21.34 -9.45
C PRO A 22 18.20 -20.99 -8.04
N LYS A 23 18.49 -19.72 -7.80
CA LYS A 23 18.88 -19.18 -6.49
C LYS A 23 17.92 -18.07 -6.07
N PHE A 24 17.53 -18.08 -4.80
CA PHE A 24 16.70 -17.05 -4.18
C PHE A 24 17.54 -16.14 -3.30
N SER A 25 17.21 -14.85 -3.29
CA SER A 25 17.82 -13.91 -2.36
C SER A 25 17.20 -14.01 -0.97
N ALA A 26 18.06 -13.94 0.04
CA ALA A 26 17.68 -13.83 1.44
C ALA A 26 18.65 -12.88 2.15
N ARG A 27 18.15 -12.12 3.11
CA ARG A 27 18.96 -11.30 4.01
C ARG A 27 19.14 -12.02 5.33
N ARG A 28 20.28 -11.81 5.98
CA ARG A 28 20.51 -12.25 7.35
C ARG A 28 19.90 -11.24 8.33
N THR A 29 19.18 -11.72 9.33
CA THR A 29 18.61 -10.93 10.44
C THR A 29 19.61 -10.81 11.59
N GLU A 30 19.36 -9.90 12.54
CA GLU A 30 20.24 -9.70 13.70
C GLU A 30 20.39 -10.95 14.58
N ASP A 31 19.36 -11.80 14.63
CA ASP A 31 19.39 -13.10 15.31
C ASP A 31 20.07 -14.22 14.50
N GLY A 32 20.69 -13.86 13.36
CA GLY A 32 21.46 -14.76 12.52
C GLY A 32 20.64 -15.66 11.60
N LYS A 33 19.30 -15.55 11.60
CA LYS A 33 18.42 -16.26 10.65
C LYS A 33 18.44 -15.60 9.27
N TYR A 34 17.83 -16.27 8.28
CA TYR A 34 17.67 -15.75 6.93
C TYR A 34 16.20 -15.54 6.61
N THR A 35 15.88 -14.43 5.95
CA THR A 35 14.52 -14.09 5.50
C THR A 35 14.55 -13.53 4.09
N SER A 36 13.50 -13.81 3.32
CA SER A 36 13.29 -13.22 2.00
C SER A 36 12.47 -11.92 2.05
N PHE A 37 12.01 -11.49 3.22
CA PHE A 37 11.27 -10.24 3.37
C PHE A 37 12.17 -9.01 3.32
N VAL A 38 11.61 -7.89 2.83
CA VAL A 38 12.24 -6.56 2.95
C VAL A 38 12.52 -6.22 4.41
N SER A 39 13.41 -5.26 4.64
CA SER A 39 13.77 -4.83 5.99
C SER A 39 12.62 -4.21 6.78
N ASP A 40 12.78 -4.13 8.11
CA ASP A 40 11.78 -3.50 8.97
C ASP A 40 11.64 -2.01 8.63
N ASP A 41 12.76 -1.35 8.29
CA ASP A 41 12.77 0.05 7.85
C ASP A 41 12.07 0.24 6.50
N GLU A 42 12.34 -0.62 5.51
CA GLU A 42 11.63 -0.58 4.22
C GLU A 42 10.14 -0.88 4.40
N TYR A 43 9.79 -1.85 5.24
CA TYR A 43 8.41 -2.20 5.54
C TYR A 43 7.67 -1.04 6.23
N LEU A 44 8.35 -0.37 7.17
CA LEU A 44 7.83 0.80 7.84
C LEU A 44 7.63 1.98 6.88
N GLN A 45 8.60 2.24 6.01
CA GLN A 45 8.51 3.31 5.02
C GLN A 45 7.34 3.06 4.05
N ALA A 46 7.19 1.83 3.56
CA ALA A 46 6.06 1.43 2.72
C ALA A 46 4.72 1.65 3.45
N TYR A 47 4.62 1.26 4.71
CA TYR A 47 3.43 1.51 5.53
C TYR A 47 3.13 3.00 5.68
N GLN A 48 4.13 3.81 6.01
CA GLN A 48 3.95 5.26 6.20
C GLN A 48 3.45 5.93 4.91
N ASN A 49 4.02 5.55 3.76
CA ASN A 49 3.58 6.07 2.46
C ASN A 49 2.13 5.66 2.16
N ALA A 50 1.77 4.40 2.42
CA ALA A 50 0.42 3.89 2.20
C ALA A 50 -0.62 4.53 3.12
N GLU A 51 -0.31 4.69 4.43
CA GLU A 51 -1.20 5.36 5.38
C GLU A 51 -1.37 6.85 5.03
N ASP A 52 -0.30 7.55 4.69
CA ASP A 52 -0.38 8.96 4.29
C ASP A 52 -1.27 9.14 3.04
N LEU A 53 -1.07 8.29 2.02
CA LEU A 53 -1.92 8.27 0.84
C LEU A 53 -3.41 8.05 1.19
N ALA A 54 -3.71 7.09 2.08
CA ALA A 54 -5.07 6.83 2.52
C ALA A 54 -5.69 8.04 3.24
N GLN A 55 -4.93 8.73 4.10
CA GLN A 55 -5.39 9.95 4.79
C GLN A 55 -5.64 11.10 3.81
N GLN A 56 -4.75 11.31 2.82
CA GLN A 56 -4.93 12.34 1.80
C GLN A 56 -6.19 12.08 0.96
N LEU A 57 -6.43 10.83 0.56
CA LEU A 57 -7.59 10.44 -0.25
C LEU A 57 -8.90 10.52 0.54
N LYS A 58 -8.88 10.18 1.83
CA LYS A 58 -10.01 10.47 2.74
C LYS A 58 -10.33 11.96 2.76
N GLY A 59 -9.33 12.81 2.93
CA GLY A 59 -9.49 14.27 2.90
C GLY A 59 -10.08 14.77 1.58
N TYR A 60 -9.61 14.20 0.46
CA TYR A 60 -10.15 14.46 -0.87
C TYR A 60 -11.63 14.06 -0.99
N ALA A 61 -12.00 12.84 -0.59
CA ALA A 61 -13.39 12.36 -0.63
C ALA A 61 -14.33 13.26 0.18
N LEU A 62 -13.98 13.56 1.44
CA LEU A 62 -14.81 14.40 2.31
C LEU A 62 -14.93 15.83 1.78
N ARG A 63 -13.87 16.37 1.16
CA ARG A 63 -13.96 17.66 0.47
C ARG A 63 -14.92 17.59 -0.71
N LYS A 64 -14.87 16.54 -1.52
CA LYS A 64 -15.75 16.38 -2.68
C LYS A 64 -17.21 16.17 -2.32
N GLU A 65 -17.48 15.44 -1.24
CA GLU A 65 -18.82 15.31 -0.64
C GLU A 65 -19.38 16.69 -0.24
N ARG A 66 -18.58 17.55 0.41
CA ARG A 66 -19.00 18.92 0.77
C ARG A 66 -19.22 19.82 -0.44
N GLU A 67 -18.34 19.73 -1.44
CA GLU A 67 -18.44 20.52 -2.68
C GLU A 67 -19.61 20.07 -3.56
N ASN A 68 -20.04 18.81 -3.45
CA ASN A 68 -21.07 18.20 -4.30
C ASN A 68 -22.05 17.39 -3.44
N PRO A 69 -23.08 18.02 -2.85
CA PRO A 69 -23.99 17.35 -1.90
C PRO A 69 -24.76 16.15 -2.46
N THR A 70 -24.83 16.01 -3.78
CA THR A 70 -25.46 14.87 -4.46
C THR A 70 -24.54 13.66 -4.61
N TRP A 71 -23.24 13.80 -4.32
CA TRP A 71 -22.27 12.73 -4.46
C TRP A 71 -22.20 11.90 -3.18
N THR A 72 -22.53 10.62 -3.30
CA THR A 72 -22.43 9.69 -2.16
C THR A 72 -20.97 9.35 -1.87
N ARG A 73 -20.72 8.79 -0.68
CA ARG A 73 -19.38 8.33 -0.30
C ARG A 73 -18.90 7.17 -1.17
N GLU A 74 -19.80 6.28 -1.56
CA GLU A 74 -19.54 5.16 -2.47
C GLU A 74 -19.17 5.67 -3.86
N PHE A 75 -19.85 6.71 -4.36
CA PHE A 75 -19.49 7.34 -5.62
C PHE A 75 -18.09 7.95 -5.58
N ASN A 76 -17.75 8.66 -4.49
CA ASN A 76 -16.39 9.18 -4.29
C ASN A 76 -15.34 8.06 -4.17
N MET A 77 -15.70 6.94 -3.55
CA MET A 77 -14.82 5.77 -3.42
C MET A 77 -14.51 5.14 -4.79
N GLU A 78 -15.52 4.96 -5.65
CA GLU A 78 -15.31 4.43 -7.01
C GLU A 78 -14.44 5.38 -7.85
N ARG A 79 -14.58 6.70 -7.67
CA ARG A 79 -13.69 7.67 -8.32
C ARG A 79 -12.25 7.56 -7.84
N ILE A 80 -12.03 7.41 -6.53
CA ILE A 80 -10.70 7.21 -5.97
C ILE A 80 -10.09 5.92 -6.52
N LYS A 81 -10.86 4.83 -6.54
CA LYS A 81 -10.44 3.54 -7.09
C LYS A 81 -10.01 3.66 -8.56
N ALA A 82 -10.80 4.35 -9.39
CA ALA A 82 -10.46 4.59 -10.78
C ALA A 82 -9.17 5.43 -10.93
N GLY A 83 -9.05 6.54 -10.18
CA GLY A 83 -7.86 7.39 -10.22
C GLY A 83 -6.59 6.68 -9.74
N LEU A 84 -6.70 5.83 -8.73
CA LEU A 84 -5.61 5.00 -8.24
C LEU A 84 -5.20 3.94 -9.26
N ALA A 85 -6.15 3.26 -9.90
CA ALA A 85 -5.85 2.26 -10.93
C ALA A 85 -5.05 2.85 -12.10
N ASP A 86 -5.32 4.10 -12.48
CA ASP A 86 -4.53 4.81 -13.49
C ASP A 86 -3.09 5.09 -13.02
N LYS A 87 -2.92 5.57 -11.79
CA LYS A 87 -1.61 5.84 -11.19
C LYS A 87 -0.78 4.58 -10.94
N PHE A 88 -1.44 3.48 -10.61
CA PHE A 88 -0.77 2.19 -10.44
C PHE A 88 -0.34 1.60 -11.78
N ARG A 89 -1.15 1.76 -12.84
CA ARG A 89 -0.77 1.31 -14.20
C ARG A 89 0.37 2.11 -14.80
N SER A 90 0.48 3.40 -14.50
CA SER A 90 1.59 4.22 -15.00
C SER A 90 2.94 3.87 -14.36
N GLY A 91 2.95 3.10 -13.27
CA GLY A 91 4.17 2.78 -12.51
C GLY A 91 4.78 3.99 -11.81
N GLU A 92 4.06 5.12 -11.76
CA GLU A 92 4.53 6.36 -11.14
C GLU A 92 4.69 6.18 -9.62
N TRP A 93 3.89 5.30 -9.02
CA TRP A 93 3.90 5.02 -7.58
C TRP A 93 4.42 3.62 -7.30
N ASP A 94 5.47 3.53 -6.47
CA ASP A 94 5.99 2.25 -5.97
C ASP A 94 5.08 1.68 -4.87
N VAL A 95 3.90 1.19 -5.27
CA VAL A 95 2.92 0.53 -4.42
C VAL A 95 2.56 -0.80 -5.06
N VAL A 96 2.90 -1.92 -4.40
CA VAL A 96 2.64 -3.26 -4.97
C VAL A 96 1.16 -3.63 -4.83
N PRO A 97 0.60 -4.54 -5.66
CA PRO A 97 -0.84 -4.83 -5.67
C PRO A 97 -1.46 -5.10 -4.28
N ALA A 98 -0.78 -5.86 -3.42
CA ALA A 98 -1.26 -6.12 -2.06
C ALA A 98 -1.37 -4.84 -1.21
N GLU A 99 -0.44 -3.89 -1.37
CA GLU A 99 -0.48 -2.60 -0.68
C GLU A 99 -1.59 -1.71 -1.27
N GLN A 100 -1.83 -1.78 -2.59
CA GLN A 100 -2.94 -1.06 -3.23
C GLN A 100 -4.29 -1.50 -2.65
N GLU A 101 -4.50 -2.81 -2.52
CA GLU A 101 -5.69 -3.37 -1.87
C GLU A 101 -5.78 -2.96 -0.40
N TRP A 102 -4.66 -2.90 0.30
CA TRP A 102 -4.63 -2.40 1.68
C TRP A 102 -5.04 -0.92 1.76
N VAL A 103 -4.52 -0.05 0.89
CA VAL A 103 -4.89 1.38 0.83
C VAL A 103 -6.39 1.54 0.58
N MET A 104 -6.97 0.78 -0.35
CA MET A 104 -8.41 0.84 -0.63
C MET A 104 -9.25 0.45 0.58
N ARG A 105 -8.91 -0.64 1.27
CA ARG A 105 -9.58 -1.04 2.53
C ARG A 105 -9.41 0.03 3.59
N ARG A 106 -8.21 0.60 3.72
CA ARG A 106 -7.91 1.63 4.70
C ARG A 106 -8.74 2.89 4.49
N ILE A 107 -8.94 3.31 3.24
CA ILE A 107 -9.81 4.44 2.91
C ILE A 107 -11.26 4.15 3.30
N ALA A 108 -11.74 2.92 3.05
CA ALA A 108 -13.10 2.52 3.43
C ALA A 108 -13.29 2.61 4.95
N GLU A 109 -12.37 2.04 5.73
CA GLU A 109 -12.36 2.14 7.20
C GLU A 109 -12.37 3.61 7.67
N LEU A 110 -11.58 4.47 7.02
CA LEU A 110 -11.48 5.89 7.38
C LEU A 110 -12.73 6.71 7.02
N LEU A 111 -13.50 6.26 6.04
CA LEU A 111 -14.77 6.85 5.61
C LEU A 111 -16.00 6.19 6.25
N LEU A 112 -15.78 5.15 7.06
CA LEU A 112 -16.81 4.32 7.68
C LEU A 112 -17.74 3.65 6.65
N LEU A 113 -17.12 3.10 5.60
CA LEU A 113 -17.75 2.32 4.53
C LEU A 113 -17.52 0.82 4.74
#